data_AF-A0A7S2VUS7-F1
#
_entry.id   AF-A0A7S2VUS7-F1
#
_cell.length_a   1.000
_cell.length_b   1.000
_cell.length_c   1.000
_cell.angle_alpha   90.00
_cell.angle_beta   90.00
_cell.angle_gamma   90.00
#
_symmetry.space_group_name_H-M   'P 1'
#
loop_
_entity.id
_entity.type
_entity.pdbx_description
1 polymer ?
#
loop_
_entity_poly.entity_id
_entity_poly.type
_entity_poly.pdbx_seq_one_letter_code
_entity_poly.pdbx_strand_id
1 'polypeptide(L)'
;MAAVLEENGYVSVLADAFSGDPGIDDAEFHCHYLLSMVRNGSVLLMHSPESDNHRSQTLAALDALIPNLLNEGYGFVTLDAMLQRENKFKMTNTVVRESQTN
;
A
#
# COMPACT_ATOMS: atom_id res chain seq x y z
N MET A 1 19.09 3.68 4.17
CA MET A 1 17.86 3.05 4.68
C MET A 1 17.43 1.90 3.79
N ALA A 2 17.11 2.11 2.51
CA ALA A 2 16.71 1.03 1.59
C ALA A 2 17.71 -0.14 1.53
N ALA A 3 19.01 0.14 1.37
CA ALA A 3 20.05 -0.90 1.35
C ALA A 3 20.05 -1.79 2.61
N VAL A 4 19.85 -1.20 3.79
CA VAL A 4 19.80 -1.96 5.06
C VAL A 4 18.54 -2.84 5.12
N LEU A 5 17.40 -2.36 4.63
CA LEU A 5 16.17 -3.14 4.57
C LEU A 5 16.32 -4.34 3.62
N GLU A 6 16.92 -4.12 2.45
CA GLU A 6 17.20 -5.18 1.46
C GLU A 6 18.17 -6.23 2.00
N GLU A 7 19.26 -5.82 2.66
CA GLU A 7 20.22 -6.71 3.31
C GLU A 7 19.56 -7.62 4.36
N ASN A 8 18.46 -7.16 4.97
CA ASN A 8 17.69 -7.91 5.97
C ASN A 8 16.46 -8.63 5.37
N GLY A 9 16.35 -8.71 4.05
CA GLY A 9 15.28 -9.44 3.36
C GLY A 9 13.92 -8.73 3.34
N TYR A 10 13.88 -7.43 3.65
CA TYR A 10 12.67 -6.63 3.53
C TYR A 10 12.51 -6.03 2.13
N VAL A 11 11.28 -5.88 1.69
CA VAL A 11 10.91 -5.13 0.49
C VAL A 11 10.33 -3.79 0.92
N SER A 12 10.91 -2.70 0.43
CA SER A 12 10.36 -1.35 0.63
C SER A 12 9.38 -1.01 -0.50
N VAL A 13 8.17 -0.61 -0.15
CA VAL A 13 7.15 -0.14 -1.08
C VAL A 13 6.79 1.29 -0.71
N LEU A 14 6.77 2.17 -1.72
CA LEU A 14 6.28 3.53 -1.58
C LEU A 14 4.92 3.64 -2.26
N ALA A 15 4.06 4.49 -1.70
CA ALA A 15 2.80 4.86 -2.31
C ALA A 15 2.99 5.97 -3.35
N ASP A 16 2.19 5.94 -4.42
CA ASP A 16 2.13 6.98 -5.46
C ASP A 16 0.86 7.85 -5.35
N ALA A 17 -0.16 7.40 -4.62
CA ALA A 17 -1.39 8.13 -4.39
C ALA A 17 -1.58 8.46 -2.90
N PHE A 18 -1.46 9.74 -2.55
CA PHE A 18 -1.64 10.25 -1.17
C PHE A 18 -2.34 11.61 -1.18
N SER A 19 -3.44 11.74 -0.44
CA SER A 19 -4.27 12.96 -0.40
C SER A 19 -3.96 13.89 0.77
N GLY A 20 -3.06 13.53 1.69
CA GLY A 20 -2.83 14.34 2.90
C GLY A 20 -3.86 14.08 4.01
N ASP A 21 -4.44 12.88 4.07
CA ASP A 21 -5.51 12.52 5.00
C ASP A 21 -5.26 12.78 6.50
N PRO A 22 -4.01 12.79 7.04
CA PRO A 22 -3.79 13.14 8.44
C PRO A 22 -4.10 14.60 8.79
N GLY A 23 -4.00 15.49 7.81
CA GLY A 23 -4.04 16.95 8.01
C GLY A 23 -5.24 17.64 7.38
N ILE A 24 -6.02 16.95 6.56
CA ILE A 24 -7.17 17.50 5.85
C ILE A 24 -8.43 16.74 6.29
N ASP A 25 -9.37 17.46 6.89
CA ASP A 25 -10.65 16.91 7.37
C ASP A 25 -11.75 17.13 6.32
N ASP A 26 -11.64 16.41 5.21
CA ASP A 26 -12.60 16.48 4.10
C ASP A 26 -12.62 15.16 3.31
N ALA A 27 -13.61 14.31 3.61
CA ALA A 27 -13.74 12.99 2.99
C ALA A 27 -14.04 13.06 1.49
N GLU A 28 -14.80 14.07 1.03
CA GLU A 28 -15.17 14.23 -0.37
C GLU A 28 -13.96 14.66 -1.20
N PHE A 29 -13.16 15.59 -0.66
CA PHE A 29 -11.86 15.95 -1.24
C PHE A 29 -10.97 14.71 -1.40
N HIS A 30 -10.80 13.90 -0.34
CA HIS A 30 -9.95 12.71 -0.39
C HIS A 30 -10.40 11.73 -1.48
N CYS A 31 -11.70 11.46 -1.57
CA CYS A 31 -12.26 10.59 -2.59
C CYS A 31 -11.96 11.12 -4.00
N HIS A 32 -12.36 12.36 -4.30
CA HIS A 32 -12.17 12.93 -5.63
C HIS A 32 -10.69 13.07 -6.02
N TYR A 33 -9.85 13.48 -5.09
CA TYR A 33 -8.42 13.64 -5.32
C TYR A 33 -7.76 12.30 -5.62
N LEU A 34 -8.04 11.26 -4.82
CA LEU A 34 -7.49 9.92 -5.04
C LEU A 34 -8.00 9.32 -6.35
N LEU A 35 -9.29 9.43 -6.68
CA LEU A 35 -9.83 8.98 -7.97
C LEU A 35 -9.11 9.62 -9.17
N SER A 36 -8.73 10.90 -9.06
CA SER A 36 -8.00 11.59 -10.12
C SER A 36 -6.54 11.14 -10.29
N MET A 37 -5.95 10.52 -9.26
CA MET A 37 -4.55 10.10 -9.26
C MET A 37 -4.36 8.62 -9.58
N VAL A 38 -5.30 7.76 -9.19
CA VAL A 38 -5.16 6.30 -9.28
C VAL A 38 -4.99 5.84 -10.73
N ARG A 39 -4.05 4.92 -10.91
CA ARG A 39 -3.77 4.22 -12.17
C ARG A 39 -3.65 2.72 -11.90
N ASN A 40 -3.63 1.93 -12.97
CA ASN A 40 -3.35 0.50 -12.83
C ASN A 40 -1.97 0.28 -12.18
N GLY A 41 -1.95 -0.43 -11.06
CA GLY A 41 -0.74 -0.66 -10.26
C GLY A 41 -0.42 0.44 -9.24
N SER A 42 -1.30 1.41 -9.00
CA SER A 42 -1.12 2.37 -7.91
C SER A 42 -1.21 1.71 -6.52
N VAL A 43 -0.42 2.21 -5.58
CA VAL A 43 -0.46 1.93 -4.14
C VAL A 43 -0.93 3.21 -3.45
N LEU A 44 -2.10 3.12 -2.80
CA LEU A 44 -2.72 4.24 -2.09
C LEU A 44 -2.24 4.26 -0.62
N LEU A 45 -1.92 5.44 -0.11
CA LEU A 45 -1.60 5.66 1.30
C LEU A 45 -2.79 6.32 2.01
N MET A 46 -3.30 5.64 3.04
CA MET A 46 -4.38 6.10 3.90
C MET A 46 -4.03 5.78 5.35
N HIS A 47 -4.31 6.70 6.28
CA HIS A 47 -4.04 6.50 7.70
C HIS A 47 -5.29 5.99 8.43
N SER A 48 -5.10 5.08 9.38
CA SER A 48 -6.23 4.60 10.20
C SER A 48 -6.75 5.72 11.11
N PRO A 49 -8.07 5.79 11.36
CA PRO A 49 -8.60 6.58 12.46
C PRO A 49 -8.04 6.12 13.81
N GLU A 50 -7.91 7.06 14.75
CA GLU A 50 -7.46 6.83 16.12
C GLU A 50 -8.64 6.87 17.10
N SER A 51 -8.43 6.45 18.35
CA SER A 51 -9.52 6.22 19.33
C SER A 51 -10.26 7.49 19.78
N ASP A 52 -9.74 8.67 19.47
CA ASP A 52 -10.31 9.98 19.77
C ASP A 52 -11.07 10.61 18.59
N ASN A 53 -11.43 9.80 17.59
CA ASN A 53 -12.02 10.21 16.31
C ASN A 53 -11.10 11.06 15.43
N HIS A 54 -9.81 11.19 15.76
CA HIS A 54 -8.83 11.76 14.86
C HIS A 54 -8.76 10.91 13.58
N ARG A 55 -8.77 11.56 12.40
CA ARG A 55 -8.73 10.92 11.08
C ARG A 55 -9.96 10.06 10.72
N SER A 56 -11.10 10.29 11.36
CA SER A 56 -12.35 9.58 11.03
C SER A 56 -12.86 9.86 9.61
N GLN A 57 -12.52 11.01 9.01
CA GLN A 57 -12.79 11.32 7.61
C GLN A 57 -12.14 10.32 6.64
N THR A 58 -11.01 9.69 7.01
CA THR A 58 -10.35 8.69 6.17
C THR A 58 -11.23 7.46 6.00
N LEU A 59 -11.98 7.08 7.05
CA LEU A 59 -12.95 5.99 6.97
C LEU A 59 -14.11 6.34 6.03
N ALA A 60 -14.68 7.54 6.17
CA ALA A 60 -15.75 8.01 5.28
C ALA A 60 -15.28 8.14 3.81
N ALA A 61 -14.03 8.54 3.58
CA ALA A 61 -13.44 8.59 2.25
C ALA A 61 -13.33 7.19 1.63
N LEU A 62 -12.95 6.17 2.41
CA LEU A 62 -12.88 4.78 1.95
C LEU A 62 -14.26 4.23 1.54
N ASP A 63 -15.32 4.55 2.30
CA ASP A 63 -16.68 4.13 1.99
C ASP A 63 -17.15 4.64 0.61
N ALA A 64 -16.70 5.83 0.20
CA ALA A 64 -16.99 6.40 -1.11
C ALA A 64 -16.00 5.94 -2.19
N LEU A 65 -14.70 5.86 -1.87
CA LEU A 65 -13.63 5.60 -2.84
C LEU A 65 -13.66 4.16 -3.37
N ILE A 66 -13.86 3.17 -2.48
CA ILE A 66 -13.80 1.75 -2.85
C ILE A 66 -14.84 1.41 -3.93
N PRO A 67 -16.14 1.74 -3.77
CA PRO A 67 -17.13 1.47 -4.81
C PRO A 67 -16.83 2.15 -6.14
N ASN A 68 -16.34 3.39 -6.13
CA ASN A 68 -16.00 4.11 -7.35
C ASN A 68 -14.86 3.41 -8.11
N LEU A 69 -13.79 3.03 -7.42
CA LEU A 69 -12.68 2.29 -8.05
C LEU A 69 -13.12 0.91 -8.58
N LEU A 70 -13.96 0.19 -7.84
CA LEU A 70 -14.54 -1.08 -8.33
C LEU A 70 -15.37 -0.87 -9.60
N ASN A 71 -16.18 0.19 -9.65
CA ASN A 71 -17.02 0.52 -10.81
C ASN A 71 -16.19 0.93 -12.04
N GLU A 72 -15.00 1.51 -11.84
CA GLU A 72 -14.03 1.80 -12.90
C GLU A 72 -13.26 0.56 -13.38
N GLY A 73 -13.49 -0.61 -12.76
CA GLY A 73 -12.89 -1.88 -13.14
C GLY A 73 -11.59 -2.21 -12.43
N TYR A 74 -11.20 -1.46 -11.39
CA TYR A 74 -10.05 -1.79 -10.57
C TYR A 74 -10.35 -2.98 -9.65
N GLY A 75 -9.30 -3.76 -9.37
CA GLY A 75 -9.30 -4.77 -8.32
C GLY A 75 -8.34 -4.38 -7.20
N PHE A 76 -8.72 -4.65 -5.96
CA PHE A 76 -7.85 -4.48 -4.80
C PHE A 76 -7.06 -5.76 -4.54
N VAL A 77 -5.77 -5.61 -4.27
CA VAL A 77 -4.87 -6.71 -3.95
C VAL A 77 -3.97 -6.33 -2.77
N THR A 78 -3.38 -7.33 -2.12
CA THR A 78 -2.31 -7.09 -1.16
C THR A 78 -1.01 -6.75 -1.88
N LEU A 79 -0.07 -6.12 -1.17
CA LEU A 79 1.27 -5.83 -1.71
C LEU A 79 1.99 -7.11 -2.16
N ASP A 80 1.89 -8.20 -1.40
CA ASP A 80 2.51 -9.47 -1.78
C ASP A 80 1.96 -10.01 -3.10
N ALA A 81 0.64 -9.99 -3.28
CA ALA A 81 0.00 -10.44 -4.51
C ALA A 81 0.37 -9.54 -5.70
N MET A 82 0.48 -8.23 -5.48
CA MET A 82 0.93 -7.28 -6.50
C MET A 82 2.38 -7.54 -6.92
N LEU A 83 3.29 -7.69 -5.95
CA LEU A 83 4.72 -7.90 -6.20
C LEU A 83 5.02 -9.25 -6.87
N GLN A 84 4.22 -10.28 -6.58
CA GLN A 84 4.30 -11.58 -7.26
C GLN A 84 3.90 -11.49 -8.73
N ARG A 85 2.86 -10.70 -9.08
CA ARG A 85 2.44 -10.48 -10.48
C ARG A 85 3.50 -9.75 -11.31
N GLU A 86 4.23 -8.84 -10.67
CA GLU A 86 5.32 -8.07 -11.27
C GLU A 86 6.66 -8.84 -11.34
N ASN A 87 6.69 -10.13 -10.95
CA ASN A 87 7.91 -10.96 -10.89
C ASN A 87 9.08 -10.32 -10.10
N LYS A 88 8.77 -9.48 -9.09
CA LYS A 88 9.81 -8.82 -8.27
C LYS A 88 10.37 -9.72 -7.17
N PHE A 89 9.75 -10.86 -6.89
CA PHE A 89 10.33 -11.94 -6.10
C PHE A 89 11.21 -12.82 -6.99
N LYS A 90 12.51 -12.47 -7.14
CA LYS A 90 13.50 -13.50 -7.43
C LYS A 90 13.72 -14.25 -6.13
N MET A 91 13.35 -15.54 -6.09
CA MET A 91 13.69 -16.46 -5.01
C MET A 91 15.20 -16.35 -4.73
N THR A 92 15.58 -15.62 -3.68
CA THR A 92 16.92 -15.74 -3.13
C THR A 92 16.99 -17.15 -2.56
N ASN A 93 17.65 -18.05 -3.28
CA ASN A 93 18.08 -19.33 -2.76
C ASN A 93 19.01 -19.06 -1.57
N THR A 94 18.43 -18.92 -0.38
CA THR A 94 19.17 -19.02 0.87
C THR A 94 19.58 -20.48 0.98
N VAL A 95 20.77 -20.78 0.46
CA VAL A 95 21.47 -22.03 0.77
C VAL A 95 21.70 -22.03 2.27
N VAL A 96 20.86 -22.77 3.01
CA VAL A 96 21.16 -23.16 4.37
C VAL A 96 22.43 -24.00 4.28
N ARG A 97 23.58 -23.42 4.65
CA ARG A 97 24.81 -24.18 4.84
C ARG A 97 24.58 -25.05 6.07
N GLU A 98 24.31 -26.33 5.86
CA GLU A 98 24.43 -27.34 6.90
C GLU A 98 25.86 -27.30 7.44
N SER A 99 26.00 -26.98 8.72
CA SER A 99 27.24 -27.13 9.47
C SER A 99 27.56 -28.62 9.57
N GLN A 100 28.44 -29.11 8.70
CA GLN A 100 29.13 -30.38 8.93
C GLN A 100 30.10 -30.17 10.09
N THR A 101 29.72 -30.66 11.27
CA THR A 101 30.65 -30.93 12.37
C THR A 101 31.37 -32.24 12.06
N ASN A 102 32.69 -32.15 11.85
CA ASN A 102 33.62 -33.28 11.87
C ASN A 102 33.71 -33.91 13.26
#